data_AF-A0A972T6L1-F1
#
_entry.id   AF-A0A972T6L1-F1
#
_cell.length_a   1.000
_cell.length_b   1.000
_cell.length_c   1.000
_cell.angle_alpha   90.00
_cell.angle_beta   90.00
_cell.angle_gamma   90.00
#
_symmetry.space_group_name_H-M   'P 1'
#
loop_
_entity.id
_entity.type
_entity.pdbx_description
1 polymer ?
#
loop_
_entity_poly.entity_id
_entity_poly.type
_entity_poly.pdbx_seq_one_letter_code
_entity_poly.pdbx_strand_id
1 'polypeptide(L)'
;VPAKSRRTLNIATDGVADRWDVSTMLDSDQPVIAERAMYWNGKQGGHDAHGQRHPNFESYLAEGCTAGGFETWVLLQNPGEEDVTAYVTYQTAEGAVEREPLLLEAGSRFSINVGLDVGETWEVSTLVRSTAAIVVEHAVYWNGKTEGTCSTGFAKM
;
A
#
# COMPACT_ATOMS: atom_id res chain seq x y z
N VAL A 1 -13.37 6.11 -19.64
CA VAL A 1 -14.40 5.08 -19.38
C VAL A 1 -15.77 5.71 -19.67
N PRO A 2 -16.68 5.09 -20.43
CA PRO A 2 -17.98 5.71 -20.73
C PRO A 2 -18.78 6.04 -19.47
N ALA A 3 -19.64 7.06 -19.54
CA ALA A 3 -20.53 7.41 -18.42
C ALA A 3 -21.39 6.21 -17.98
N LYS A 4 -21.61 6.08 -16.67
CA LYS A 4 -22.42 5.01 -16.06
C LYS A 4 -21.93 3.59 -16.38
N SER A 5 -20.63 3.42 -16.59
CA SER A 5 -20.01 2.12 -16.85
C SER A 5 -18.79 1.89 -15.97
N ARG A 6 -18.32 0.65 -15.93
CA ARG A 6 -17.05 0.26 -15.31
C ARG A 6 -16.14 -0.40 -16.32
N ARG A 7 -14.84 -0.25 -16.13
CA ARG A 7 -13.80 -1.01 -16.85
C ARG A 7 -12.86 -1.62 -15.83
N THR A 8 -12.57 -2.91 -16.00
CA THR A 8 -11.52 -3.59 -15.23
C THR A 8 -10.28 -3.69 -16.10
N LEU A 9 -9.14 -3.32 -15.53
CA LEU A 9 -7.82 -3.58 -16.10
C LEU A 9 -7.21 -4.74 -15.33
N ASN A 10 -6.97 -5.86 -16.00
CA ASN A 10 -6.23 -6.94 -15.38
C ASN A 10 -4.75 -6.66 -15.58
N ILE A 11 -4.06 -6.21 -14.53
CA ILE A 11 -2.66 -5.77 -14.61
C ILE A 11 -1.74 -6.85 -15.18
N ALA A 12 -2.02 -8.14 -14.91
CA ALA A 12 -1.21 -9.25 -15.40
C ALA A 12 -1.34 -9.47 -16.92
N THR A 13 -2.49 -9.14 -17.53
CA THR A 13 -2.74 -9.37 -18.98
C THR A 13 -2.76 -8.08 -19.80
N ASP A 14 -3.17 -6.98 -19.19
CA ASP A 14 -3.40 -5.69 -19.85
C ASP A 14 -2.27 -4.68 -19.58
N GLY A 15 -1.34 -5.03 -18.68
CA GLY A 15 -0.28 -4.14 -18.21
C GLY A 15 1.10 -4.80 -18.23
N VAL A 16 1.70 -4.96 -17.06
CA VAL A 16 3.06 -5.47 -16.87
C VAL A 16 3.02 -6.97 -16.57
N ALA A 17 3.14 -7.78 -17.63
CA ALA A 17 3.30 -9.22 -17.52
C ALA A 17 4.56 -9.59 -16.71
N ASP A 18 4.48 -10.70 -15.97
CA ASP A 18 5.59 -11.27 -15.21
C ASP A 18 6.23 -10.33 -14.16
N ARG A 19 5.45 -9.39 -13.63
CA ARG A 19 5.81 -8.52 -12.51
C ARG A 19 4.89 -8.76 -11.31
N TRP A 20 5.49 -8.78 -10.12
CA TRP A 20 4.83 -9.13 -8.87
C TRP A 20 4.60 -7.91 -7.97
N ASP A 21 5.33 -6.83 -8.22
CA ASP A 21 5.36 -5.60 -7.45
C ASP A 21 5.00 -4.42 -8.35
N VAL A 22 3.72 -4.04 -8.36
CA VAL A 22 3.21 -3.00 -9.26
C VAL A 22 2.40 -1.97 -8.48
N SER A 23 2.60 -0.70 -8.83
CA SER A 23 1.73 0.42 -8.47
C SER A 23 1.14 1.01 -9.76
N THR A 24 -0.04 1.61 -9.66
CA THR A 24 -0.74 2.16 -10.82
C THR A 24 -1.09 3.62 -10.55
N MET A 25 -0.57 4.53 -11.37
CA MET A 25 -1.08 5.90 -11.46
C MET A 25 -2.11 5.95 -12.58
N LEU A 26 -3.29 6.49 -12.28
CA LEU A 26 -4.36 6.69 -13.25
C LEU A 26 -4.56 8.19 -13.45
N ASP A 27 -4.46 8.62 -14.71
CA ASP A 27 -4.82 9.97 -15.13
C ASP A 27 -6.13 9.92 -15.93
N SER A 28 -6.99 10.93 -15.76
CA SER A 28 -8.28 11.00 -16.45
C SER A 28 -8.69 12.45 -16.68
N ASP A 29 -9.21 12.72 -17.87
CA ASP A 29 -9.74 14.01 -18.29
C ASP A 29 -11.11 14.37 -17.65
N GLN A 30 -11.66 13.45 -16.86
CA GLN A 30 -12.94 13.55 -16.16
C GLN A 30 -12.83 12.86 -14.78
N PRO A 31 -13.67 13.22 -13.80
CA PRO A 31 -13.72 12.53 -12.53
C PRO A 31 -14.04 11.04 -12.68
N VAL A 32 -13.20 10.19 -12.09
CA VAL A 32 -13.39 8.73 -12.00
C VAL A 32 -13.17 8.25 -10.57
N ILE A 33 -13.79 7.13 -10.24
CA ILE A 33 -13.44 6.36 -9.04
C ILE A 33 -12.59 5.19 -9.51
N ALA A 34 -11.45 5.00 -8.87
CA ALA A 34 -10.56 3.87 -9.07
C ALA A 34 -10.46 3.05 -7.79
N GLU A 35 -10.23 1.75 -7.95
CA GLU A 35 -9.94 0.82 -6.87
C GLU A 35 -8.87 -0.15 -7.37
N ARG A 36 -8.09 -0.71 -6.46
CA ARG A 36 -7.25 -1.86 -6.74
C ARG A 36 -7.86 -3.06 -6.03
N ALA A 37 -8.24 -4.06 -6.81
CA ALA A 37 -8.73 -5.33 -6.29
C ALA A 37 -7.71 -6.43 -6.56
N MET A 38 -7.41 -7.24 -5.54
CA MET A 38 -6.62 -8.45 -5.64
C MET A 38 -7.50 -9.66 -5.40
N TYR A 39 -7.26 -10.74 -6.13
CA TYR A 39 -8.04 -11.97 -6.01
C TYR A 39 -7.13 -13.19 -6.00
N TRP A 40 -7.56 -14.22 -5.28
CA TRP A 40 -6.87 -15.51 -5.18
C TRP A 40 -7.88 -16.65 -5.30
N ASN A 41 -7.38 -17.89 -5.46
CA ASN A 41 -8.18 -19.11 -5.55
C ASN A 41 -9.32 -19.01 -6.58
N GLY A 42 -9.05 -18.46 -7.77
CA GLY A 42 -10.08 -18.28 -8.79
C GLY A 42 -11.17 -17.27 -8.41
N LYS A 43 -10.82 -16.21 -7.67
CA LYS A 43 -11.72 -15.16 -7.15
C LYS A 43 -12.68 -15.62 -6.04
N GLN A 44 -12.35 -16.69 -5.33
CA GLN A 44 -13.09 -17.12 -4.14
C GLN A 44 -12.76 -16.27 -2.90
N GLY A 45 -11.62 -15.58 -2.93
CA GLY A 45 -11.34 -14.50 -2.00
C GLY A 45 -10.57 -13.38 -2.71
N GLY A 46 -10.56 -12.24 -2.04
CA GLY A 46 -9.92 -11.03 -2.51
C GLY A 46 -9.94 -9.95 -1.45
N HIS A 47 -9.20 -8.88 -1.70
CA HIS A 47 -9.33 -7.62 -0.99
C HIS A 47 -9.33 -6.48 -2.01
N ASP A 48 -9.85 -5.32 -1.59
CA ASP A 48 -9.79 -4.11 -2.39
C ASP A 48 -9.54 -2.88 -1.52
N ALA A 49 -8.96 -1.86 -2.15
CA ALA A 49 -8.83 -0.53 -1.60
C ALA A 49 -9.16 0.49 -2.69
N HIS A 50 -9.76 1.62 -2.29
CA HIS A 50 -9.96 2.74 -3.19
C HIS A 50 -8.61 3.34 -3.61
N GLY A 51 -8.56 3.94 -4.80
CA GLY A 51 -7.40 4.72 -5.24
C GLY A 51 -7.27 6.01 -4.44
N GLN A 52 -6.04 6.35 -4.06
CA GLN A 52 -5.77 7.61 -3.36
C GLN A 52 -5.66 8.74 -4.39
N ARG A 53 -6.55 9.73 -4.31
CA ARG A 53 -6.62 10.84 -5.28
C ARG A 53 -5.42 11.79 -5.22
N HIS A 54 -4.86 11.98 -4.03
CA HIS A 54 -3.73 12.88 -3.80
C HIS A 54 -2.70 12.21 -2.90
N PRO A 55 -1.40 12.32 -3.22
CA PRO A 55 -0.37 11.89 -2.30
C PRO A 55 -0.34 12.78 -1.04
N ASN A 56 0.17 12.25 0.08
CA ASN A 56 0.23 12.92 1.38
C ASN A 56 1.69 13.01 1.89
N PHE A 57 2.00 14.04 2.67
CA PHE A 57 3.27 14.16 3.40
C PHE A 57 3.31 13.30 4.67
N GLU A 58 2.13 12.96 5.20
CA GLU A 58 1.95 12.19 6.42
C GLU A 58 0.76 11.25 6.22
N SER A 59 0.97 9.97 6.45
CA SER A 59 -0.04 8.91 6.31
C SER A 59 0.02 7.98 7.50
N TYR A 60 -1.16 7.63 8.02
CA TYR A 60 -1.32 6.72 9.14
C TYR A 60 -2.05 5.45 8.69
N LEU A 61 -1.62 4.32 9.24
CA LEU A 61 -2.18 2.99 9.02
C LEU A 61 -2.42 2.38 10.40
N ALA A 62 -3.68 2.36 10.85
CA ALA A 62 -4.01 2.05 12.24
C ALA A 62 -3.96 0.55 12.60
N GLU A 63 -4.00 -0.33 11.60
CA GLU A 63 -4.08 -1.79 11.79
C GLU A 63 -2.85 -2.50 11.23
N GLY A 64 -2.52 -3.66 11.80
CA GLY A 64 -1.40 -4.49 11.37
C GLY A 64 -1.08 -5.60 12.37
N CYS A 65 -0.66 -6.74 11.83
CA CYS A 65 -0.23 -7.92 12.58
C CYS A 65 0.86 -8.66 11.78
N THR A 66 1.91 -9.09 12.49
CA THR A 66 3.02 -9.87 11.94
C THR A 66 3.23 -11.19 12.68
N ALA A 67 2.36 -11.51 13.65
CA ALA A 67 2.35 -12.75 14.41
C ALA A 67 1.31 -13.75 13.87
N GLY A 68 1.37 -15.01 14.32
CA GLY A 68 0.30 -15.98 14.06
C GLY A 68 0.08 -16.34 12.59
N GLY A 69 1.09 -16.14 11.73
CA GLY A 69 0.99 -16.35 10.29
C GLY A 69 0.40 -15.17 9.51
N PHE A 70 0.19 -14.03 10.14
CA PHE A 70 -0.14 -12.78 9.46
C PHE A 70 1.12 -12.11 8.93
N GLU A 71 1.01 -11.47 7.77
CA GLU A 71 2.05 -10.67 7.13
C GLU A 71 1.48 -9.28 6.80
N THR A 72 2.00 -8.24 7.45
CA THR A 72 1.68 -6.84 7.12
C THR A 72 2.72 -6.24 6.19
N TRP A 73 2.24 -5.61 5.12
CA TRP A 73 3.04 -4.93 4.11
C TRP A 73 2.64 -3.47 4.01
N VAL A 74 3.62 -2.56 4.07
CA VAL A 74 3.42 -1.13 3.79
C VAL A 74 3.86 -0.85 2.36
N LEU A 75 2.94 -0.34 1.55
CA LEU A 75 3.14 -0.08 0.13
C LEU A 75 3.29 1.44 -0.06
N LEU A 76 4.43 1.83 -0.62
CA LEU A 76 4.80 3.22 -0.88
C LEU A 76 4.88 3.43 -2.38
N GLN A 77 4.34 4.53 -2.86
CA GLN A 77 4.50 4.98 -4.24
C GLN A 77 4.90 6.46 -4.25
N ASN A 78 6.00 6.77 -4.93
CA ASN A 78 6.37 8.12 -5.29
C ASN A 78 5.89 8.41 -6.73
N PRO A 79 4.76 9.10 -6.91
CA PRO A 79 4.29 9.46 -8.26
C PRO A 79 5.02 10.69 -8.83
N GLY A 80 5.89 11.34 -8.07
CA GLY A 80 6.57 12.57 -8.45
C GLY A 80 7.77 12.35 -9.37
N GLU A 81 8.29 13.47 -9.90
CA GLU A 81 9.46 13.51 -10.79
C GLU A 81 10.80 13.68 -10.02
N GLU A 82 10.74 13.79 -8.70
CA GLU A 82 11.91 13.95 -7.82
C GLU A 82 11.96 12.82 -6.79
N ASP A 83 13.18 12.51 -6.33
CA ASP A 83 13.40 11.54 -5.26
C ASP A 83 12.82 12.03 -3.93
N VAL A 84 12.30 11.09 -3.14
CA VAL A 84 11.67 11.36 -1.85
C VAL A 84 12.29 10.50 -0.76
N THR A 85 12.53 11.06 0.41
CA THR A 85 12.88 10.28 1.60
C THR A 85 11.63 10.04 2.44
N ALA A 86 11.32 8.78 2.73
CA ALA A 86 10.26 8.36 3.63
C ALA A 86 10.83 7.93 5.00
N TYR A 87 10.16 8.36 6.05
CA TYR A 87 10.42 8.01 7.44
C TYR A 87 9.26 7.17 7.94
N VAL A 88 9.55 5.98 8.47
CA VAL A 88 8.54 5.01 8.88
C VAL A 88 8.72 4.72 10.36
N THR A 89 7.65 4.96 11.12
CA THR A 89 7.57 4.64 12.55
C THR A 89 6.49 3.60 12.76
N TYR A 90 6.86 2.47 13.34
CA TYR A 90 5.92 1.46 13.80
C TYR A 90 5.56 1.73 15.25
N GLN A 91 4.27 1.75 15.59
CA GLN A 91 3.83 1.76 16.98
C GLN A 91 3.39 0.35 17.36
N THR A 92 4.15 -0.30 18.24
CA THR A 92 3.88 -1.66 18.74
C THR A 92 3.43 -1.62 20.20
N ALA A 93 2.98 -2.76 20.74
CA ALA A 93 2.66 -2.90 22.15
C ALA A 93 3.84 -2.62 23.11
N GLU A 94 5.08 -2.77 22.62
CA GLU A 94 6.31 -2.55 23.40
C GLU A 94 6.87 -1.13 23.24
N GLY A 95 6.31 -0.35 22.31
CA GLY A 95 6.72 1.03 22.04
C GLY A 95 6.91 1.31 20.56
N ALA A 96 7.41 2.51 20.27
CA ALA A 96 7.70 2.89 18.89
C ALA A 96 9.02 2.28 18.42
N VAL A 97 9.04 1.77 17.18
CA VAL A 97 10.23 1.31 16.46
C VAL A 97 10.39 2.17 15.22
N GLU A 98 11.54 2.85 15.12
CA GLU A 98 11.88 3.69 13.98
C GLU A 98 12.68 2.89 12.97
N ARG A 99 12.30 2.96 11.69
CA ARG A 99 13.06 2.38 10.58
C ARG A 99 14.11 3.37 10.08
N GLU A 100 15.21 2.87 9.54
CA GLU A 100 16.13 3.69 8.76
C GLU A 100 15.41 4.41 7.60
N PRO A 101 15.76 5.68 7.30
CA PRO A 101 15.13 6.43 6.22
C PRO A 101 15.22 5.71 4.87
N LEU A 102 14.10 5.69 4.15
CA LEU A 102 13.98 5.02 2.85
C LEU A 102 14.00 6.05 1.74
N LEU A 103 14.97 5.94 0.82
CA LEU A 103 14.94 6.66 -0.44
C LEU A 103 13.95 5.98 -1.41
N LEU A 104 13.03 6.77 -1.94
CA LEU A 104 12.12 6.42 -3.02
C LEU A 104 12.48 7.27 -4.23
N GLU A 105 13.07 6.66 -5.26
CA GLU A 105 13.39 7.35 -6.50
C GLU A 105 12.13 7.94 -7.16
N ALA A 106 12.29 8.96 -8.00
CA ALA A 106 11.23 9.50 -8.83
C ALA A 106 10.45 8.40 -9.59
N GLY A 107 9.11 8.48 -9.61
CA GLY A 107 8.24 7.54 -10.33
C GLY A 107 8.31 6.08 -9.84
N SER A 108 8.84 5.84 -8.64
CA SER A 108 9.09 4.49 -8.13
C SER A 108 8.07 4.03 -7.08
N ARG A 109 8.17 2.75 -6.71
CA ARG A 109 7.43 2.15 -5.60
C ARG A 109 8.34 1.33 -4.71
N PHE A 110 7.89 1.08 -3.49
CA PHE A 110 8.55 0.16 -2.56
C PHE A 110 7.52 -0.55 -1.67
N SER A 111 7.78 -1.82 -1.35
CA SER A 111 7.01 -2.61 -0.37
C SER A 111 7.89 -2.89 0.83
N ILE A 112 7.40 -2.57 2.04
CA ILE A 112 8.07 -2.94 3.28
C ILE A 112 7.33 -4.12 3.89
N ASN A 113 8.04 -5.21 4.20
CA ASN A 113 7.51 -6.26 5.07
C ASN A 113 7.74 -5.83 6.51
N VAL A 114 6.66 -5.53 7.24
CA VAL A 114 6.74 -4.98 8.60
C VAL A 114 7.38 -5.97 9.56
N GLY A 115 7.13 -7.28 9.39
CA GLY A 115 7.67 -8.32 10.26
C GLY A 115 9.19 -8.44 10.22
N LEU A 116 9.84 -7.98 9.13
CA LEU A 116 11.30 -7.92 9.05
C LEU A 116 11.89 -6.81 9.92
N ASP A 117 11.11 -5.76 10.21
CA ASP A 117 11.56 -4.62 11.00
C ASP A 117 11.22 -4.78 12.48
N VAL A 118 10.05 -5.35 12.82
CA VAL A 118 9.54 -5.42 14.21
C VAL A 118 9.44 -6.84 14.79
N GLY A 119 9.75 -7.87 14.01
CA GLY A 119 9.52 -9.26 14.42
C GLY A 119 8.04 -9.64 14.46
N GLU A 120 7.70 -10.63 15.30
CA GLU A 120 6.31 -11.06 15.50
C GLU A 120 5.60 -10.17 16.53
N THR A 121 4.55 -9.48 16.11
CA THR A 121 3.64 -8.74 16.99
C THR A 121 2.19 -8.90 16.54
N TRP A 122 1.29 -9.00 17.50
CA TRP A 122 -0.16 -9.02 17.26
C TRP A 122 -0.73 -7.62 16.99
N GLU A 123 0.01 -6.58 17.39
CA GLU A 123 -0.44 -5.19 17.38
C GLU A 123 0.67 -4.32 16.79
N VAL A 124 0.42 -3.80 15.58
CA VAL A 124 1.28 -2.77 14.99
C VAL A 124 0.46 -1.80 14.15
N SER A 125 0.65 -0.51 14.40
CA SER A 125 0.23 0.56 13.49
C SER A 125 1.47 1.23 12.89
N THR A 126 1.29 1.93 11.77
CA THR A 126 2.39 2.57 11.05
C THR A 126 2.08 4.03 10.77
N LEU A 127 3.06 4.88 11.04
CA LEU A 127 3.12 6.25 10.59
C LEU A 127 4.20 6.38 9.51
N VAL A 128 3.82 6.93 8.37
CA VAL A 128 4.75 7.27 7.28
C VAL A 128 4.77 8.78 7.11
N ARG A 129 5.95 9.38 7.18
CA ARG A 129 6.21 10.77 6.81
C ARG A 129 7.16 10.83 5.64
N SER A 130 7.11 11.89 4.85
CA SER A 130 7.99 12.01 3.68
C SER A 130 8.36 13.45 3.36
N THR A 131 9.50 13.64 2.69
CA THR A 131 10.02 14.96 2.29
C THR A 131 9.23 15.59 1.14
N ALA A 132 8.52 14.78 0.36
CA ALA A 132 7.49 15.21 -0.57
C ALA A 132 6.28 14.27 -0.45
N ALA A 133 5.13 14.69 -0.98
CA ALA A 133 3.92 13.91 -0.87
C ALA A 133 4.03 12.55 -1.62
N ILE A 134 3.67 11.44 -0.95
CA ILE A 134 3.62 10.09 -1.54
C ILE A 134 2.27 9.41 -1.30
N VAL A 135 1.99 8.33 -2.04
CA VAL A 135 0.83 7.47 -1.78
C VAL A 135 1.26 6.33 -0.86
N VAL A 136 0.44 6.04 0.14
CA VAL A 136 0.70 4.99 1.14
C VAL A 136 -0.53 4.11 1.27
N GLU A 137 -0.31 2.80 1.27
CA GLU A 137 -1.34 1.79 1.55
C GLU A 137 -0.71 0.72 2.46
N HIS A 138 -1.53 -0.07 3.15
CA HIS A 138 -1.08 -1.34 3.69
C HIS A 138 -1.91 -2.51 3.17
N ALA A 139 -1.31 -3.69 3.17
CA ALA A 139 -2.00 -4.96 2.97
C ALA A 139 -1.60 -5.94 4.05
N VAL A 140 -2.58 -6.66 4.59
CA VAL A 140 -2.38 -7.73 5.55
C VAL A 140 -2.79 -9.04 4.90
N TYR A 141 -1.94 -10.05 4.97
CA TYR A 141 -2.21 -11.38 4.42
C TYR A 141 -2.08 -12.44 5.51
N TRP A 142 -2.79 -13.55 5.37
CA TRP A 142 -2.59 -14.73 6.19
C TRP A 142 -2.87 -16.00 5.38
N ASN A 143 -2.73 -17.17 6.01
CA ASN A 143 -3.01 -18.47 5.40
C ASN A 143 -2.26 -18.67 4.06
N GLY A 144 -0.95 -18.37 4.05
CA GLY A 144 -0.12 -18.45 2.85
C GLY A 144 -0.51 -17.44 1.75
N LYS A 145 -0.98 -16.24 2.13
CA LYS A 145 -1.47 -15.19 1.21
C LYS A 145 -2.68 -15.61 0.37
N THR A 146 -3.51 -16.49 0.93
CA THR A 146 -4.80 -16.89 0.33
C THR A 146 -5.99 -16.29 1.06
N GLU A 147 -5.74 -15.32 1.94
CA GLU A 147 -6.71 -14.43 2.57
C GLU A 147 -6.00 -13.11 2.87
N GLY A 148 -6.75 -12.01 2.99
CA GLY A 148 -6.15 -10.71 3.25
C GLY A 148 -7.11 -9.55 3.36
N THR A 149 -6.60 -8.41 3.82
CA THR A 149 -7.24 -7.10 3.82
C THR A 149 -6.27 -6.04 3.31
N CYS A 150 -6.78 -4.87 2.91
CA CYS A 150 -5.95 -3.71 2.64
C CYS A 150 -6.69 -2.41 2.98
N SER A 151 -5.94 -1.32 3.13
CA SER A 151 -6.48 0.01 3.32
C SER A 151 -5.48 1.10 2.96
N THR A 152 -5.96 2.20 2.41
CA THR A 152 -5.15 3.39 2.13
C THR A 152 -4.79 4.12 3.41
N GLY A 153 -3.60 4.74 3.42
CA GLY A 153 -3.16 5.57 4.53
C GLY A 153 -4.02 6.82 4.67
N PHE A 154 -4.44 7.13 5.90
CA PHE A 154 -5.20 8.34 6.16
C PHE A 154 -4.26 9.52 6.43
N ALA A 155 -4.56 10.68 5.84
CA ALA A 155 -3.90 11.92 6.18
C ALA A 155 -4.50 12.53 7.45
N LYS A 156 -3.67 13.26 8.20
CA LYS A 156 -4.16 14.13 9.26
C LYS A 156 -4.91 15.31 8.64
N MET A 157 -6.17 15.51 9.05
CA MET A 157 -7.00 16.66 8.68
C MET A 157 -6.54 17.95 9.36
#